data_AF-A0A139PKR9-F1
#
_entry.id   AF-A0A139PKR9-F1
#
_cell.length_a   1.000
_cell.length_b   1.000
_cell.length_c   1.000
_cell.angle_alpha   90.00
_cell.angle_beta   90.00
_cell.angle_gamma   90.00
#
_symmetry.space_group_name_H-M   'P 1'
#
loop_
_entity.id
_entity.type
_entity.pdbx_description
1 polymer ?
#
loop_
_entity_poly.entity_id
_entity_poly.type
_entity_poly.pdbx_seq_one_letter_code
_entity_poly.pdbx_strand_id
1 'polypeptide(L)' 'MPCGACREFLLELNAENKEAEFMMDYETRKTIKVAELIPYWWGEERAAN' A
#
# COMPACT_ATOMS: atom_id res chain seq x y z
N MET A 1 7.72 -8.53 -4.90
CA MET A 1 6.62 -8.45 -3.89
C MET A 1 7.12 -7.65 -2.69
N PRO A 2 6.50 -6.52 -2.33
CA PRO A 2 6.89 -5.73 -1.16
C PRO A 2 6.59 -6.52 0.13
N CYS A 3 7.47 -6.41 1.13
CA CYS A 3 7.26 -7.07 2.43
C CYS A 3 6.15 -6.38 3.23
N GLY A 4 5.68 -7.02 4.31
CA GLY A 4 4.62 -6.47 5.17
C GLY A 4 4.97 -5.10 5.75
N ALA A 5 6.21 -4.93 6.24
CA ALA A 5 6.67 -3.66 6.82
C ALA A 5 6.63 -2.50 5.80
N CYS A 6 6.99 -2.74 4.54
CA CYS A 6 6.93 -1.69 3.51
C CYS A 6 5.48 -1.28 3.19
N ARG A 7 4.54 -2.22 3.20
CA ARG A 7 3.11 -1.93 2.96
C ARG A 7 2.53 -1.11 4.11
N GLU A 8 2.82 -1.51 5.34
CA GLU A 8 2.40 -0.82 6.55
C GLU A 8 2.97 0.60 6.60
N PHE A 9 4.29 0.73 6.40
CA PHE A 9 4.98 2.02 6.48
C PHE A 9 4.40 3.07 5.52
N LEU A 10 4.03 2.69 4.29
CA LEU A 10 3.39 3.63 3.37
C LEU A 10 2.06 4.16 3.91
N LEU A 11 1.26 3.30 4.55
CA LEU A 11 -0.04 3.69 5.10
C LEU A 11 0.10 4.48 6.40
N GLU A 12 1.08 4.15 7.25
CA GLU A 12 1.41 4.94 8.44
C GLU A 12 1.92 6.34 8.09
N LEU A 13 2.60 6.52 6.95
CA LEU A 13 3.03 7.84 6.47
C LEU A 13 1.86 8.72 6.03
N ASN A 14 0.91 8.14 5.27
CA ASN A 14 -0.32 8.80 4.83
C ASN A 14 -1.30 7.73 4.33
N ALA A 15 -2.53 7.72 4.87
CA ALA A 15 -3.55 6.76 4.46
C ALA A 15 -3.96 6.87 2.98
N GLU A 16 -3.76 8.03 2.33
CA GLU A 16 -3.97 8.17 0.88
C GLU A 16 -3.01 7.31 0.05
N ASN A 17 -1.87 6.89 0.62
CA ASN A 17 -0.95 5.97 -0.05
C ASN A 17 -1.54 4.58 -0.28
N LYS A 18 -2.76 4.29 0.21
CA LYS A 18 -3.53 3.12 -0.22
C LYS A 18 -3.70 3.05 -1.76
N GLU A 19 -3.73 4.21 -2.42
CA GLU A 19 -3.81 4.36 -3.87
C GLU A 19 -2.44 4.33 -4.57
N ALA A 20 -1.34 4.43 -3.82
CA ALA A 20 -0.01 4.30 -4.39
C ALA A 20 0.20 2.89 -4.96
N GLU A 21 1.09 2.79 -5.94
CA GLU A 21 1.36 1.57 -6.67
C GLU A 21 2.81 1.11 -6.51
N PHE A 22 2.99 -0.19 -6.29
CA PHE A 22 4.30 -0.83 -6.38
C PHE A 22 4.50 -1.38 -7.79
N MET A 23 5.65 -1.05 -8.40
CA MET A 23 6.09 -1.74 -9.62
C MET A 23 6.53 -3.16 -9.29
N MET A 24 5.82 -4.12 -9.86
CA MET A 24 5.99 -5.55 -9.61
C MET A 24 6.87 -6.22 -10.66
N ASP A 25 6.77 -5.72 -11.90
CA ASP A 25 7.56 -6.15 -13.04
C ASP A 25 7.91 -4.91 -13.87
N TYR A 26 9.19 -4.70 -14.13
CA TYR A 26 9.67 -3.53 -14.86
C TYR A 26 9.46 -3.67 -16.37
N GLU A 27 9.65 -4.86 -16.92
CA GLU A 27 9.56 -5.13 -18.36
C GLU A 27 8.11 -4.99 -18.84
N THR A 28 7.17 -5.60 -18.12
CA THR A 28 5.74 -5.51 -18.44
C THR A 28 5.08 -4.28 -17.83
N ARG A 29 5.81 -3.50 -17.03
CA ARG A 29 5.29 -2.36 -16.23
C ARG A 29 4.07 -2.73 -15.39
N LYS A 30 4.04 -3.96 -14.88
CA LYS A 30 2.93 -4.41 -14.05
C LYS A 30 3.03 -3.75 -12.68
N THR A 31 1.94 -3.16 -12.24
CA THR A 31 1.80 -2.55 -10.92
C THR A 31 0.77 -3.28 -10.07
N ILE A 32 0.76 -2.98 -8.77
CA ILE A 32 -0.30 -3.36 -7.84
C ILE A 32 -0.45 -2.24 -6.81
N LYS A 33 -1.68 -1.87 -6.46
CA LYS A 33 -1.93 -0.88 -5.42
C LYS A 33 -1.56 -1.41 -4.04
N VAL A 34 -1.20 -0.53 -3.12
CA VAL A 34 -0.98 -0.87 -1.71
C VAL A 34 -2.25 -1.51 -1.14
N ALA A 35 -3.43 -0.94 -1.41
CA ALA A 35 -4.72 -1.46 -0.94
C ALA A 35 -4.99 -2.90 -1.39
N GLU A 36 -4.53 -3.33 -2.56
CA GLU A 36 -4.71 -4.71 -3.03
C GLU A 36 -3.85 -5.71 -2.25
N LEU A 37 -2.76 -5.25 -1.65
CA LEU A 37 -1.83 -6.08 -0.87
C LEU A 37 -2.14 -6.10 0.64
N ILE A 38 -2.96 -5.18 1.12
CA ILE A 38 -3.43 -5.06 2.52
C ILE A 38 -4.86 -4.48 2.55
N PRO A 39 -5.87 -5.21 2.05
CA PRO A 39 -7.22 -4.67 1.78
C PRO A 39 -8.03 -4.26 3.02
N TYR A 40 -7.56 -4.63 4.22
CA TYR A 40 -8.20 -4.31 5.50
C TYR A 40 -7.15 -3.75 6.46
N TRP A 41 -6.60 -2.58 6.12
CA TRP A 41 -5.55 -1.99 6.94
C TRP A 41 -6.13 -1.56 8.29
N TRP A 42 -5.50 -2.02 9.36
CA TRP A 42 -6.01 -1.80 10.72
C TRP A 42 -5.95 -0.32 11.15
N GLY A 43 -5.15 0.51 10.48
CA GLY A 43 -5.00 1.94 10.76
C GLY A 43 -6.09 2.84 10.17
N GLU A 44 -7.06 2.29 9.43
CA GLU A 44 -8.11 3.09 8.75
C GLU A 44 -8.91 3.98 9.71
N GLU A 45 -9.32 3.46 10.86
CA GLU A 45 -10.05 4.24 11.88
C GLU A 45 -9.18 5.36 12.47
N ARG A 46 -7.86 5.14 12.58
CA ARG A 46 -6.93 6.15 13.11
C ARG A 46 -6.68 7.27 12.12
N ALA A 47 -6.66 6.95 10.83
CA ALA A 47 -6.45 7.93 9.76
C ALA A 47 -7.69 8.78 9.44
N ALA A 48 -8.89 8.34 9.84
CA ALA A 48 -10.15 9.03 9.59
C ALA A 48 -10.49 10.11 10.64
N ASN A 49 -9.69 10.25 11.69
CA ASN A 49 -9.85 11.22 12.78
C ASN A 49 -8.81 12.34 12.69
#